data_AF-A0A6G3X5F2-F1
#
_entry.id   AF-A0A6G3X5F2-F1
#
_cell.length_a   1.000
_cell.length_b   1.000
_cell.length_c   1.000
_cell.angle_alpha   90.00
_cell.angle_beta   90.00
_cell.angle_gamma   90.00
#
_symmetry.space_group_name_H-M   'P 1'
#
loop_
_entity.id
_entity.type
_entity.pdbx_description
1 polymer ?
#
loop_
_entity_poly.entity_id
_entity_poly.type
_entity_poly.pdbx_seq_one_letter_code
_entity_poly.pdbx_strand_id
1 'polypeptide(L)'
;MSVHDVARRLPDIPALTDLCRSLAMLDAILCPEWDHRWHSFDAQWSPTEAMASMRDGSGGEYSVVLSADGAYARGFDHESPMSPYVDDAPWPGVLDEVPAVFRRYVDEPSFTDESGMPVVTACLWRVGDDDRWRAGTIEFPEDGEDSDGADWLFQLLVTGTPESYQEWA
;
A
#
# COMPACT_ATOMS: atom_id res chain seq x y z
N MET A 1 13.73 4.41 -2.29
CA MET A 1 12.97 4.86 -3.48
C MET A 1 11.67 5.48 -3.00
N SER A 2 11.16 6.52 -3.66
CA SER A 2 9.91 7.15 -3.22
C SER A 2 8.66 6.41 -3.73
N VAL A 3 7.50 6.78 -3.22
CA VAL A 3 6.19 6.40 -3.77
C VAL A 3 6.06 6.74 -5.26
N HIS A 4 6.75 7.78 -5.74
CA HIS A 4 6.75 8.11 -7.17
C HIS A 4 7.52 7.09 -8.02
N ASP A 5 8.58 6.50 -7.49
CA ASP A 5 9.30 5.40 -8.15
C ASP A 5 8.45 4.13 -8.17
N VAL A 6 7.80 3.83 -7.06
CA VAL A 6 6.84 2.72 -6.95
C VAL A 6 5.73 2.88 -7.99
N ALA A 7 5.11 4.07 -8.07
CA ALA A 7 4.04 4.36 -9.04
C ALA A 7 4.49 4.12 -10.50
N ARG A 8 5.74 4.42 -10.84
CA ARG A 8 6.27 4.19 -12.19
C ARG A 8 6.50 2.72 -12.52
N ARG A 9 6.68 1.87 -11.50
CA ARG A 9 7.12 0.48 -11.66
C ARG A 9 6.04 -0.55 -11.37
N LEU A 10 4.98 -0.19 -10.64
CA LEU A 10 3.89 -1.10 -10.37
C LEU A 10 3.24 -1.60 -11.68
N PRO A 11 2.90 -2.90 -11.75
CA PRO A 11 2.24 -3.47 -12.91
C PRO A 11 0.79 -2.97 -13.03
N ASP A 12 0.07 -3.38 -14.07
CA ASP A 12 -1.36 -3.06 -14.17
C ASP A 12 -2.22 -3.75 -13.10
N ILE A 13 -3.46 -3.30 -12.95
CA ILE A 13 -4.36 -3.77 -11.89
C ILE A 13 -4.56 -5.29 -11.95
N PRO A 14 -4.83 -5.92 -13.12
CA PRO A 14 -4.92 -7.37 -13.20
C PRO A 14 -3.63 -8.09 -12.77
N ALA A 15 -2.47 -7.68 -13.28
CA ALA A 15 -1.20 -8.32 -12.93
C ALA A 15 -0.83 -8.11 -11.45
N LEU A 16 -1.09 -6.92 -10.89
CA LEU A 16 -0.91 -6.67 -9.45
C LEU A 16 -1.82 -7.56 -8.61
N THR A 17 -3.06 -7.74 -9.03
CA THR A 17 -4.04 -8.60 -8.34
C THR A 17 -3.55 -10.05 -8.27
N ASP A 18 -3.08 -10.59 -9.38
CA ASP A 18 -2.56 -11.96 -9.44
C ASP A 18 -1.27 -12.12 -8.64
N LEU A 19 -0.41 -11.10 -8.63
CA LEU A 19 0.79 -11.06 -7.78
C LEU A 19 0.42 -11.07 -6.29
N CYS A 20 -0.47 -10.19 -5.85
CA CYS A 20 -0.92 -10.15 -4.45
C CYS A 20 -1.54 -11.47 -3.99
N ARG A 21 -2.35 -12.13 -4.84
CA ARG A 21 -2.90 -13.46 -4.55
C ARG A 21 -1.81 -14.51 -4.41
N SER A 22 -0.78 -14.44 -5.25
CA SER A 22 0.34 -15.37 -5.22
C SER A 22 1.14 -15.23 -3.92
N LEU A 23 1.46 -13.98 -3.52
CA LEU A 23 2.14 -13.70 -2.25
C LEU A 23 1.33 -14.21 -1.05
N ALA A 24 0.03 -13.89 -1.00
CA ALA A 24 -0.85 -14.34 0.07
C ALA A 24 -0.97 -15.88 0.14
N MET A 25 -0.97 -16.56 -1.01
CA MET A 25 -1.02 -18.02 -1.06
C MET A 25 0.30 -18.65 -0.58
N LEU A 26 1.45 -18.09 -0.97
CA LEU A 26 2.75 -18.55 -0.50
C LEU A 26 2.87 -18.41 1.02
N ASP A 27 2.50 -17.24 1.58
CA ASP A 27 2.47 -17.03 3.03
C ASP A 27 1.52 -18.00 3.73
N ALA A 28 0.33 -18.26 3.16
CA ALA A 28 -0.60 -19.21 3.75
C ALA A 28 -0.09 -20.67 3.76
N ILE A 29 0.76 -21.03 2.80
CA ILE A 29 1.41 -22.36 2.73
C ILE A 29 2.58 -22.46 3.70
N LEU A 30 3.44 -21.42 3.76
CA LEU A 30 4.66 -21.41 4.56
C LEU A 30 4.42 -21.10 6.03
N CYS A 31 3.40 -20.29 6.33
CA CYS A 31 3.01 -19.85 7.67
C CYS A 31 1.54 -20.24 7.93
N PRO A 32 1.28 -21.48 8.40
CA PRO A 32 -0.07 -21.96 8.67
C PRO A 32 -0.82 -21.07 9.66
N GLU A 33 -0.13 -20.60 10.71
CA GLU A 33 -0.67 -19.65 11.68
C GLU A 33 -0.88 -18.26 11.07
N TRP A 34 -2.09 -17.73 11.23
CA TRP A 34 -2.50 -16.46 10.65
C TRP A 34 -1.63 -15.28 11.09
N ASP A 35 -1.27 -15.23 12.37
CA ASP A 35 -0.52 -14.11 12.96
C ASP A 35 0.93 -14.02 12.48
N HIS A 36 1.44 -15.05 11.81
CA HIS A 36 2.78 -15.08 11.22
C HIS A 36 2.81 -14.72 9.73
N ARG A 37 1.65 -14.55 9.10
CA ARG A 37 1.57 -14.18 7.69
C ARG A 37 1.83 -12.69 7.53
N TRP A 38 2.77 -12.37 6.65
CA TRP A 38 3.01 -11.00 6.23
C TRP A 38 1.94 -10.58 5.25
N HIS A 39 1.72 -11.40 4.21
CA HIS A 39 0.85 -11.10 3.08
C HIS A 39 -0.51 -11.81 3.22
N SER A 40 -1.57 -11.10 2.86
CA SER A 40 -2.94 -11.63 2.85
C SER A 40 -3.74 -11.05 1.69
N PHE A 41 -4.76 -11.80 1.26
CA PHE A 41 -5.69 -11.39 0.22
C PHE A 41 -7.10 -11.77 0.62
N ASP A 42 -7.94 -10.76 0.87
CA ASP A 42 -9.36 -10.93 1.13
C ASP A 42 -10.16 -10.61 -0.14
N ALA A 43 -10.65 -11.66 -0.80
CA ALA A 43 -11.46 -11.53 -2.01
C ALA A 43 -12.89 -11.03 -1.73
N GLN A 44 -13.28 -10.96 -0.45
CA GLN A 44 -14.61 -10.59 0.01
C GLN A 44 -14.55 -9.45 1.04
N TRP A 45 -13.50 -8.62 0.97
CA TRP A 45 -13.33 -7.46 1.84
C TRP A 45 -14.57 -6.56 1.85
N SER A 46 -15.21 -6.41 0.68
CA SER A 46 -16.59 -5.94 0.56
C SER A 46 -17.38 -6.77 -0.45
N PRO A 47 -18.72 -6.59 -0.57
CA PRO A 47 -19.51 -7.28 -1.59
C PRO A 47 -19.06 -7.03 -3.03
N THR A 48 -18.28 -5.96 -3.27
CA THR A 48 -17.85 -5.53 -4.60
C THR A 48 -16.34 -5.40 -4.76
N GLU A 49 -15.57 -5.56 -3.67
CA GLU A 49 -14.15 -5.21 -3.63
C GLU A 49 -13.33 -6.30 -2.95
N ALA A 50 -12.08 -6.40 -3.40
CA ALA A 50 -11.06 -7.23 -2.78
C ALA A 50 -9.98 -6.35 -2.18
N MET A 51 -9.28 -6.86 -1.17
CA MET A 51 -8.15 -6.17 -0.55
C MET A 51 -6.96 -7.11 -0.43
N ALA A 52 -5.81 -6.67 -0.92
CA ALA A 52 -4.51 -7.24 -0.54
C ALA A 52 -3.92 -6.43 0.62
N SER A 53 -3.23 -7.08 1.53
CA SER A 53 -2.57 -6.40 2.66
C SER A 53 -1.24 -7.04 2.99
N MET A 54 -0.31 -6.24 3.50
CA MET A 54 0.90 -6.70 4.18
C MET A 54 1.02 -6.04 5.54
N ARG A 55 1.50 -6.80 6.53
CA ARG A 55 1.92 -6.28 7.84
C ARG A 55 3.20 -6.98 8.29
N ASP A 56 4.15 -6.21 8.80
CA ASP A 56 5.42 -6.74 9.32
C ASP A 56 5.36 -7.16 10.80
N GLY A 57 4.25 -6.84 11.48
CA GLY A 57 4.07 -7.08 12.92
C GLY A 57 4.84 -6.12 13.84
N SER A 58 5.53 -5.13 13.27
CA SER A 58 6.36 -4.13 13.97
C SER A 58 5.95 -2.68 13.68
N GLY A 59 4.93 -2.45 12.84
CA GLY A 59 4.34 -1.14 12.60
C GLY A 59 4.35 -0.70 11.14
N GLY A 60 4.98 -1.46 10.26
CA GLY A 60 4.90 -1.25 8.82
C GLY A 60 3.81 -2.10 8.17
N GLU A 61 3.03 -1.46 7.30
CA GLU A 61 1.92 -2.11 6.62
C GLU A 61 1.55 -1.42 5.32
N TYR A 62 1.00 -2.21 4.38
CA TYR A 62 0.29 -1.68 3.22
C TYR A 62 -1.08 -2.34 3.05
N SER A 63 -1.97 -1.64 2.37
CA SER A 63 -3.24 -2.17 1.86
C SER A 63 -3.45 -1.73 0.42
N VAL A 64 -3.94 -2.64 -0.43
CA VAL A 64 -4.32 -2.39 -1.82
C VAL A 64 -5.77 -2.81 -2.00
N VAL A 65 -6.67 -1.85 -2.18
CA VAL A 65 -8.08 -2.06 -2.46
C VAL A 65 -8.30 -2.11 -3.97
N LEU A 66 -8.95 -3.18 -4.42
CA LEU A 66 -9.29 -3.44 -5.82
C LEU A 66 -10.80 -3.29 -6.01
N SER A 67 -11.20 -2.38 -6.89
CA SER A 67 -12.60 -1.99 -7.11
C SER A 67 -12.93 -1.85 -8.59
N ALA A 68 -14.21 -1.64 -8.90
CA ALA A 68 -14.65 -1.33 -10.26
C ALA A 68 -14.11 0.02 -10.78
N ASP A 69 -13.83 0.98 -9.89
CA ASP A 69 -13.29 2.30 -10.24
C ASP A 69 -11.78 2.27 -10.50
N GLY A 70 -11.11 1.16 -10.17
CA GLY A 70 -9.66 0.97 -10.24
C GLY A 70 -9.09 0.46 -8.93
N ALA A 71 -7.86 0.87 -8.61
CA ALA A 71 -7.13 0.41 -7.44
C ALA A 71 -6.59 1.59 -6.61
N TYR A 72 -6.65 1.42 -5.29
CA TYR A 72 -6.12 2.35 -4.29
C TYR A 72 -5.12 1.60 -3.41
N ALA A 73 -3.94 2.15 -3.20
CA ALA A 73 -2.92 1.58 -2.33
C ALA A 73 -2.49 2.60 -1.28
N ARG A 74 -2.36 2.16 -0.03
CA ARG A 74 -1.73 2.92 1.06
C ARG A 74 -0.60 2.11 1.67
N GLY A 75 0.49 2.78 2.01
CA GLY A 75 1.61 2.27 2.79
C GLY A 75 1.79 3.13 4.03
N PHE A 76 2.17 2.51 5.14
CA PHE A 76 2.56 3.19 6.37
C PHE A 76 3.84 2.54 6.88
N ASP A 77 4.84 3.37 7.09
CA ASP A 77 6.07 3.01 7.78
C ASP A 77 6.15 3.82 9.08
N HIS A 78 6.09 3.13 10.22
CA HIS A 78 6.11 3.78 11.53
C HIS A 78 7.42 4.52 11.84
N GLU A 79 8.54 4.17 11.19
CA GLU A 79 9.83 4.85 11.36
C GLU A 79 9.99 6.04 10.39
N SER A 80 9.04 6.21 9.47
CA SER A 80 9.07 7.31 8.50
C SER A 80 9.02 8.67 9.19
N PRO A 81 9.89 9.63 8.80
CA PRO A 81 9.74 11.02 9.22
C PRO A 81 8.45 11.68 8.69
N MET A 82 7.79 11.08 7.71
CA MET A 82 6.50 11.52 7.16
C MET A 82 5.30 10.90 7.89
N SER A 83 5.55 10.15 8.97
CA SER A 83 4.51 9.55 9.79
C SER A 83 3.57 10.62 10.36
N PRO A 84 2.23 10.43 10.31
CA PRO A 84 1.27 11.37 10.87
C PRO A 84 1.43 11.58 12.38
N TYR A 85 2.15 10.69 13.06
CA TYR A 85 2.46 10.78 14.48
C TYR A 85 3.62 11.73 14.82
N VAL A 86 4.29 12.31 13.81
CA VAL A 86 5.31 13.35 14.02
C VAL A 86 4.67 14.71 14.28
N ASP A 87 3.65 15.08 13.48
CA ASP A 87 3.01 16.41 13.50
C ASP A 87 1.49 16.36 13.74
N ASP A 88 0.96 15.22 14.22
CA ASP A 88 -0.47 14.98 14.45
C ASP A 88 -1.36 15.28 13.22
N ALA A 89 -0.84 15.01 12.01
CA ALA A 89 -1.55 15.16 10.74
C ALA A 89 -0.88 14.35 9.63
N PRO A 90 -1.63 13.86 8.61
CA PRO A 90 -1.00 13.24 7.44
C PRO A 90 -0.05 14.20 6.74
N TRP A 91 1.06 13.68 6.24
CA TRP A 91 2.03 14.50 5.51
C TRP A 91 1.39 15.20 4.30
N PRO A 92 1.61 16.52 4.11
CA PRO A 92 1.05 17.27 3.00
C PRO A 92 1.37 16.64 1.63
N GLY A 93 0.37 16.57 0.75
CA GLY A 93 0.50 15.98 -0.58
C GLY A 93 0.25 14.48 -0.65
N VAL A 94 0.39 13.71 0.45
CA VAL A 94 0.17 12.25 0.43
C VAL A 94 -1.28 11.91 0.10
N LEU A 95 -2.25 12.61 0.70
CA LEU A 95 -3.69 12.34 0.53
C LEU A 95 -4.46 13.45 -0.19
N ASP A 96 -3.81 14.58 -0.49
CA ASP A 96 -4.48 15.81 -0.94
C ASP A 96 -5.07 15.67 -2.35
N GLU A 97 -4.39 14.93 -3.22
CA GLU A 97 -4.76 14.74 -4.63
C GLU A 97 -5.50 13.42 -4.90
N VAL A 98 -5.84 12.65 -3.85
CA VAL A 98 -6.57 11.39 -4.01
C VAL A 98 -7.92 11.65 -4.71
N PRO A 99 -8.19 11.00 -5.87
CA PRO A 99 -9.42 11.21 -6.62
C PRO A 99 -10.68 10.94 -5.80
N ALA A 100 -11.76 11.68 -6.11
CA ALA A 100 -13.03 11.57 -5.40
C ALA A 100 -13.58 10.13 -5.33
N VAL A 101 -13.36 9.32 -6.38
CA VAL A 101 -13.77 7.90 -6.42
C VAL A 101 -13.11 7.03 -5.34
N PHE A 102 -11.92 7.42 -4.88
CA PHE A 102 -11.14 6.72 -3.86
C PHE A 102 -11.19 7.40 -2.49
N ARG A 103 -11.89 8.54 -2.35
CA ARG A 103 -11.89 9.29 -1.09
C ARG A 103 -12.45 8.48 0.08
N ARG A 104 -13.41 7.61 -0.18
CA ARG A 104 -13.94 6.65 0.81
C ARG A 104 -12.88 5.75 1.44
N TYR A 105 -11.77 5.47 0.76
CA TYR A 105 -10.66 4.70 1.32
C TYR A 105 -9.68 5.55 2.13
N VAL A 106 -9.71 6.87 1.99
CA VAL A 106 -8.98 7.77 2.90
C VAL A 106 -9.69 7.82 4.25
N ASP A 107 -11.02 7.81 4.22
CA ASP A 107 -11.88 7.89 5.41
C ASP A 107 -12.30 6.51 5.96
N GLU A 108 -11.72 5.42 5.44
CA GLU A 108 -12.09 4.05 5.80
C GLU A 108 -11.57 3.71 7.21
N PRO A 109 -12.45 3.32 8.16
CA PRO A 109 -12.04 3.03 9.54
C PRO A 109 -10.94 1.97 9.67
N SER A 110 -10.87 1.02 8.74
CA SER A 110 -9.81 -0.01 8.73
C SER A 110 -8.41 0.55 8.43
N PHE A 111 -8.32 1.78 7.94
CA PHE A 111 -7.08 2.47 7.56
C PHE A 111 -6.79 3.70 8.42
N THR A 112 -7.55 3.88 9.50
CA THR A 112 -7.37 4.95 10.48
C THR A 112 -7.13 4.37 11.86
N ASP A 113 -6.46 5.13 12.73
CA ASP A 113 -6.38 4.77 14.14
C ASP A 113 -7.70 5.04 14.91
N GLU A 114 -7.69 4.79 16.21
CA GLU A 114 -8.83 4.98 17.11
C GLU A 114 -9.34 6.43 17.22
N SER A 115 -8.53 7.41 16.81
CA SER A 115 -8.92 8.82 16.74
C SER A 115 -9.45 9.23 15.35
N GLY A 116 -9.38 8.34 14.37
CA GLY A 116 -9.69 8.61 12.97
C GLY A 116 -8.53 9.22 12.19
N MET A 117 -7.30 9.19 12.71
CA MET A 117 -6.11 9.64 11.99
C MET A 117 -5.77 8.63 10.89
N PRO A 118 -5.67 9.02 9.60
CA PRO A 118 -5.20 8.13 8.56
C PRO A 118 -3.79 7.62 8.86
N VAL A 119 -3.62 6.30 8.95
CA VAL A 119 -2.33 5.65 9.18
C VAL A 119 -1.65 5.51 7.83
N VAL A 120 -0.84 6.48 7.40
CA VAL A 120 -0.29 6.51 6.03
C VAL A 120 0.95 7.40 5.90
N THR A 121 1.95 6.91 5.15
CA THR A 121 3.15 7.65 4.75
C THR A 121 3.29 7.68 3.22
N ALA A 122 2.70 6.71 2.52
CA ALA A 122 2.68 6.63 1.06
C ALA A 122 1.27 6.30 0.55
N CYS A 123 0.82 6.93 -0.53
CA CYS A 123 -0.47 6.65 -1.15
C CYS A 123 -0.35 6.64 -2.68
N LEU A 124 -0.93 5.62 -3.30
CA LEU A 124 -0.99 5.47 -4.76
C LEU A 124 -2.40 5.14 -5.22
N TRP A 125 -2.70 5.50 -6.45
CA TRP A 125 -3.95 5.11 -7.09
C TRP A 125 -3.79 4.92 -8.59
N ARG A 126 -4.65 4.08 -9.14
CA ARG A 126 -4.86 3.94 -10.57
C ARG A 126 -6.34 3.80 -10.85
N VAL A 127 -6.91 4.79 -11.51
CA VAL A 127 -8.29 4.70 -12.02
C VAL A 127 -8.33 3.64 -13.13
N GLY A 128 -9.43 2.89 -13.25
CA GLY A 128 -9.53 1.73 -14.14
C GLY A 128 -9.15 2.01 -15.60
N ASP A 129 -9.53 3.18 -16.12
CA ASP A 129 -9.24 3.60 -17.50
C ASP A 129 -7.89 4.35 -17.64
N ASP A 130 -7.12 4.51 -16.55
CA ASP A 130 -5.82 5.18 -16.57
C ASP A 130 -4.69 4.20 -16.96
N ASP A 131 -3.65 4.74 -17.59
CA ASP A 131 -2.53 3.95 -18.12
C ASP A 131 -1.42 3.71 -17.10
N ARG A 132 -1.47 4.40 -15.96
CA ARG A 132 -0.40 4.43 -14.96
C ARG A 132 -0.93 4.55 -13.53
N TRP A 133 -0.11 4.16 -12.57
CA TRP A 133 -0.29 4.56 -11.18
C TRP A 133 0.14 6.00 -10.96
N ARG A 134 -0.51 6.66 -10.02
CA ARG A 134 -0.26 8.03 -9.60
C ARG A 134 -0.10 8.08 -8.09
N ALA A 135 0.59 9.13 -7.64
CA ALA A 135 0.68 9.56 -6.26
C ALA A 135 0.55 11.09 -6.27
N GLY A 136 0.21 11.70 -5.13
CA GLY A 136 0.04 13.14 -5.03
C GLY A 136 1.37 13.89 -5.15
N THR A 137 1.32 15.20 -5.39
CA THR A 137 2.53 16.03 -5.42
C THR A 137 3.07 16.20 -3.99
N ILE A 138 4.20 15.55 -3.68
CA ILE A 138 4.77 15.53 -2.34
C ILE A 138 6.10 16.31 -2.31
N GLU A 139 6.24 17.19 -1.33
CA GLU A 139 7.54 17.75 -0.94
C GLU A 139 8.13 16.84 0.13
N PHE A 140 9.19 16.09 -0.21
CA PHE A 140 9.84 15.15 0.70
C PHE A 140 10.78 15.87 1.69
N PRO A 141 11.00 15.31 2.89
CA PRO A 141 12.02 15.79 3.82
C PRO A 141 13.43 15.84 3.20
N GLU A 142 14.29 16.71 3.74
CA GLU A 142 15.68 16.86 3.29
C GLU A 142 16.51 15.57 3.48
N ASP A 143 16.08 14.68 4.38
CA ASP A 143 16.72 13.40 4.67
C ASP A 143 16.60 12.37 3.52
N GLY A 144 15.85 12.68 2.46
CA GLY A 144 15.93 12.01 1.16
C GLY A 144 14.61 11.38 0.68
N GLU A 145 14.58 11.01 -0.61
CA GLU A 145 13.39 10.49 -1.31
C GLU A 145 12.88 9.12 -0.79
N ASP A 146 13.57 8.47 0.14
CA ASP A 146 13.15 7.20 0.78
C ASP A 146 12.38 7.43 2.09
N SER A 147 12.04 8.69 2.38
CA SER A 147 11.43 9.09 3.64
C SER A 147 10.02 8.55 3.85
N ASP A 148 9.31 8.11 2.82
CA ASP A 148 7.93 7.61 2.92
C ASP A 148 7.83 6.10 3.21
N GLY A 149 8.96 5.37 3.19
CA GLY A 149 9.03 3.93 3.36
C GLY A 149 8.51 3.12 2.16
N ALA A 150 8.14 3.76 1.05
CA ALA A 150 7.47 3.08 -0.06
C ALA A 150 8.36 2.01 -0.74
N ASP A 151 9.68 2.21 -0.75
CA ASP A 151 10.63 1.26 -1.35
C ASP A 151 10.46 -0.15 -0.79
N TRP A 152 10.64 -0.28 0.53
CA TRP A 152 10.63 -1.57 1.20
C TRP A 152 9.20 -2.12 1.33
N LEU A 153 8.20 -1.26 1.59
CA LEU A 153 6.80 -1.67 1.72
C LEU A 153 6.29 -2.34 0.43
N PHE A 154 6.61 -1.75 -0.72
CA PHE A 154 6.10 -2.21 -2.02
C PHE A 154 7.13 -3.01 -2.85
N GLN A 155 8.29 -3.33 -2.29
CA GLN A 155 9.42 -3.94 -3.01
C GLN A 155 9.02 -5.20 -3.80
N LEU A 156 8.27 -6.10 -3.17
CA LEU A 156 7.83 -7.36 -3.80
C LEU A 156 6.80 -7.11 -4.91
N LEU A 157 5.94 -6.09 -4.75
CA LEU A 157 4.95 -5.72 -5.77
C LEU A 157 5.59 -5.06 -6.99
N VAL A 158 6.69 -4.33 -6.77
CA VAL A 158 7.48 -3.67 -7.80
C VAL A 158 8.41 -4.63 -8.52
N THR A 159 9.01 -5.58 -7.81
CA THR A 159 9.94 -6.56 -8.41
C THR A 159 9.17 -7.68 -9.12
N GLY A 160 8.13 -8.21 -8.48
CA GLY A 160 7.14 -9.08 -9.12
C GLY A 160 7.67 -10.42 -9.63
N THR A 161 8.80 -10.91 -9.13
CA THR A 161 9.37 -12.21 -9.53
C THR A 161 9.33 -13.24 -8.40
N PRO A 162 9.18 -14.54 -8.70
CA PRO A 162 9.29 -15.60 -7.70
C PRO A 162 10.62 -15.57 -6.93
N GLU A 163 11.73 -15.26 -7.61
CA GLU A 163 13.05 -15.16 -7.01
C GLU A 163 13.11 -14.06 -5.94
N SER A 164 12.42 -12.93 -6.16
CA SER A 164 12.37 -11.84 -5.16
C SER A 164 11.66 -12.25 -3.87
N TYR A 165 10.62 -13.08 -3.97
CA TYR A 165 9.96 -13.63 -2.79
C TYR A 165 10.88 -14.63 -2.06
N GLN A 166 11.59 -15.49 -2.80
CA GLN A 166 12.53 -16.44 -2.21
C GLN A 166 13.69 -15.75 -1.48
N GLU A 167 14.20 -14.64 -2.00
CA GLU A 167 15.27 -13.86 -1.36
C GLU A 167 14.80 -13.12 -0.10
N TRP A 168 13.53 -12.75 -0.07
CA TRP A 168 12.91 -12.04 1.04
C TRP A 168 12.51 -12.95 2.22
N ALA A 169 12.01 -14.16 1.94
CA ALA A 169 11.41 -15.10 2.90
C ALA A 169 12.40 -15.91 3.76
#